data_AF-A0A8T1WVS4-F1
#
_entry.id   AF-A0A8T1WVS4-F1
#
_cell.length_a   1.000
_cell.length_b   1.000
_cell.length_c   1.000
_cell.angle_alpha   90.00
_cell.angle_beta   90.00
_cell.angle_gamma   90.00
#
_symmetry.space_group_name_H-M   'P 1'
#
loop_
_entity.id
_entity.type
_entity.pdbx_description
1 polymer ?
#
loop_
_entity_poly.entity_id
_entity_poly.type
_entity_poly.pdbx_seq_one_letter_code
_entity_poly.pdbx_strand_id
1 'polypeptide(L)'
;MKLSLAAVAFAALAAAPAVESTSHLRVHILMEKANLYEQCEWENKAVKCNTGMFCVEREKHFGWCLKQSPGEGDQCGGKQTSGPWAVACNSPKLKCVLISNQYSQCQKKTNRERLKMSKKDKRRAKEGRERKVPLYGRCKFEDGSKSCADGLQCIEDSEWSGNCLKKEAELYEQCGGKEWRGPWKASCVKGAHCKMTDEWYSRCMPGEA
;
A
#
# COMPACT_ATOMS: atom_id res chain seq x y z
N MET A 1 -52.58 -88.53 8.42
CA MET A 1 -52.36 -87.89 7.11
C MET A 1 -53.19 -86.62 7.02
N LYS A 2 -52.56 -85.55 6.50
CA LYS A 2 -53.08 -84.21 6.12
C LYS A 2 -53.00 -83.09 7.17
N LEU A 3 -52.13 -82.14 6.80
CA LEU A 3 -51.74 -80.85 7.35
C LEU A 3 -52.91 -79.88 7.58
N SER A 4 -52.75 -78.91 8.49
CA SER A 4 -52.46 -77.52 8.10
C SER A 4 -52.59 -76.46 9.21
N LEU A 5 -51.59 -75.57 9.21
CA LEU A 5 -51.62 -74.12 9.51
C LEU A 5 -51.92 -73.63 10.94
N ALA A 6 -50.86 -73.25 11.66
CA ALA A 6 -50.91 -72.31 12.78
C ALA A 6 -50.28 -70.97 12.35
N ALA A 7 -51.07 -69.89 12.39
CA ALA A 7 -50.64 -68.54 12.06
C ALA A 7 -50.03 -67.85 13.30
N VAL A 8 -48.82 -67.29 13.13
CA VAL A 8 -48.11 -66.51 14.16
C VAL A 8 -48.41 -65.03 13.91
N ALA A 9 -49.09 -64.37 14.86
CA ALA A 9 -49.29 -62.93 14.85
C ALA A 9 -48.28 -62.26 15.80
N PHE A 10 -47.36 -61.49 15.23
CA PHE A 10 -46.41 -60.64 15.96
C PHE A 10 -47.11 -59.38 16.46
N ALA A 11 -47.07 -59.14 17.78
CA ALA A 11 -47.48 -57.87 18.38
C ALA A 11 -46.36 -56.84 18.25
N ALA A 12 -46.63 -55.72 17.58
CA ALA A 12 -45.70 -54.60 17.44
C ALA A 12 -45.68 -53.76 18.73
N LEU A 13 -44.51 -53.60 19.36
CA LEU A 13 -44.28 -52.58 20.39
C LEU A 13 -44.07 -51.23 19.71
N ALA A 14 -44.92 -50.25 20.02
CA ALA A 14 -44.74 -48.85 19.63
C ALA A 14 -43.72 -48.17 20.56
N ALA A 15 -42.59 -47.71 20.00
CA ALA A 15 -41.64 -46.83 20.68
C ALA A 15 -42.03 -45.36 20.42
N ALA A 16 -42.19 -44.57 21.48
CA ALA A 16 -42.36 -43.12 21.39
C ALA A 16 -41.03 -42.45 20.99
N PRO A 17 -41.02 -41.37 20.18
CA PRO A 17 -39.78 -40.70 19.84
C PRO A 17 -39.32 -39.79 21.00
N ALA A 18 -38.05 -39.96 21.39
CA ALA A 18 -37.36 -39.00 22.24
C ALA A 18 -37.16 -37.70 21.47
N VAL A 19 -37.72 -36.59 21.97
CA VAL A 19 -37.50 -35.25 21.41
C VAL A 19 -36.17 -34.73 21.97
N GLU A 20 -35.12 -34.85 21.17
CA GLU A 20 -33.79 -34.35 21.51
C GLU A 20 -33.73 -32.84 21.14
N SER A 21 -33.90 -32.00 22.14
CA SER A 21 -33.85 -30.53 22.03
C SER A 21 -32.41 -30.06 21.85
N THR A 22 -31.95 -29.87 20.61
CA THR A 22 -30.64 -29.28 20.31
C THR A 22 -30.68 -27.76 20.50
N SER A 23 -30.11 -27.28 21.61
CA SER A 23 -29.92 -25.85 21.84
C SER A 23 -28.68 -25.35 21.09
N HIS A 24 -28.86 -24.53 20.05
CA HIS A 24 -27.73 -23.89 19.36
C HIS A 24 -27.15 -22.75 20.23
N LEU A 25 -25.95 -22.93 20.77
CA LEU A 25 -25.22 -21.87 21.48
C LEU A 25 -24.72 -20.82 20.45
N ARG A 26 -25.32 -19.62 20.45
CA ARG A 26 -24.88 -18.51 19.58
C ARG A 26 -23.71 -17.77 20.23
N VAL A 27 -22.49 -18.22 19.98
CA VAL A 27 -21.27 -17.55 20.45
C VAL A 27 -21.01 -16.30 19.60
N HIS A 28 -21.24 -15.11 20.15
CA HIS A 28 -20.79 -13.86 19.57
C HIS A 28 -19.28 -13.69 19.84
N ILE A 29 -18.45 -14.34 19.05
CA ILE A 29 -17.01 -14.03 19.02
C ILE A 29 -16.92 -12.61 18.45
N LEU A 30 -16.59 -11.62 19.30
CA LEU A 30 -16.16 -10.30 18.86
C LEU A 30 -14.87 -10.50 18.06
N MET A 31 -15.00 -10.76 16.77
CA MET A 31 -13.86 -10.83 15.87
C MET A 31 -13.19 -9.46 15.87
N GLU A 32 -12.04 -9.38 16.52
CA GLU A 32 -11.17 -8.21 16.52
C GLU A 32 -10.90 -7.81 15.06
N LYS A 33 -11.32 -6.60 14.68
CA LYS A 33 -11.17 -6.11 13.30
C LYS A 33 -9.82 -5.44 13.14
N ALA A 34 -9.16 -5.69 12.02
CA ALA A 34 -7.90 -5.03 11.68
C ALA A 34 -8.13 -3.61 11.12
N ASN A 35 -7.34 -2.64 11.58
CA ASN A 35 -7.33 -1.25 11.14
C ASN A 35 -6.40 -1.04 9.93
N LEU A 36 -6.31 0.21 9.47
CA LEU A 36 -5.53 0.56 8.28
C LEU A 36 -4.05 0.15 8.45
N TYR A 37 -3.53 -0.57 7.47
CA TYR A 37 -2.17 -1.16 7.44
C TYR A 37 -1.91 -2.30 8.42
N GLU A 38 -2.90 -2.72 9.21
CA GLU A 38 -2.78 -3.94 10.00
C GLU A 38 -2.92 -5.19 9.11
N GLN A 39 -2.25 -6.27 9.50
CA GLN A 39 -2.34 -7.55 8.81
C GLN A 39 -3.73 -8.15 8.98
N CYS A 40 -4.29 -8.67 7.89
CA CYS A 40 -5.61 -9.27 7.84
C CYS A 40 -5.61 -10.75 7.45
N GLU A 41 -4.48 -11.27 6.95
CA GLU A 41 -4.32 -12.66 6.52
C GLU A 41 -3.00 -13.22 7.08
N TRP A 42 -3.05 -14.42 7.66
CA TRP A 42 -1.94 -15.28 8.11
C TRP A 42 -2.17 -16.71 7.58
N GLU A 43 -1.23 -17.62 7.83
CA GLU A 43 -1.31 -19.01 7.33
C GLU A 43 -2.55 -19.77 7.84
N ASN A 44 -2.94 -19.52 9.09
CA ASN A 44 -4.02 -20.25 9.77
C ASN A 44 -5.14 -19.33 10.29
N LYS A 45 -5.13 -18.05 9.92
CA LYS A 45 -6.05 -17.04 10.46
C LYS A 45 -6.30 -15.93 9.44
N ALA A 46 -7.56 -15.51 9.34
CA ALA A 46 -7.97 -14.29 8.64
C ALA A 46 -8.82 -13.44 9.58
N VAL A 47 -8.66 -12.12 9.55
CA VAL A 47 -9.53 -11.18 10.27
C VAL A 47 -10.19 -10.20 9.31
N LYS A 48 -11.40 -9.76 9.67
CA LYS A 48 -12.10 -8.75 8.88
C LYS A 48 -11.45 -7.39 9.10
N CYS A 49 -11.28 -6.64 8.02
CA CYS A 49 -10.90 -5.24 8.12
C CYS A 49 -12.04 -4.39 8.71
N ASN A 50 -11.67 -3.26 9.29
CA ASN A 50 -12.63 -2.29 9.83
C ASN A 50 -13.51 -1.67 8.72
N THR A 51 -14.56 -0.96 9.11
CA THR A 51 -15.56 -0.42 8.15
C THR A 51 -14.90 0.48 7.11
N GLY A 52 -15.24 0.30 5.83
CA GLY A 52 -14.67 1.06 4.71
C GLY A 52 -13.28 0.59 4.26
N MET A 53 -12.83 -0.57 4.75
CA MET A 53 -11.56 -1.19 4.38
C MET A 53 -11.76 -2.59 3.78
N PHE A 54 -10.75 -3.08 3.06
CA PHE A 54 -10.70 -4.41 2.47
C PHE A 54 -9.31 -5.03 2.64
N CYS A 55 -9.26 -6.36 2.76
CA CYS A 55 -7.99 -7.08 2.93
C CYS A 55 -7.33 -7.29 1.57
N VAL A 56 -6.10 -6.81 1.41
CA VAL A 56 -5.28 -7.02 0.21
C VAL A 56 -4.21 -8.04 0.49
N GLU A 57 -4.34 -9.23 -0.10
CA GLU A 57 -3.28 -10.23 -0.09
C GLU A 57 -2.06 -9.70 -0.86
N ARG A 58 -0.90 -9.78 -0.22
CA ARG A 58 0.39 -9.28 -0.73
C ARG A 58 1.30 -10.45 -1.08
N GLU A 59 1.30 -11.47 -0.22
CA GLU A 59 2.00 -12.75 -0.39
C GLU A 59 1.06 -13.86 0.06
N LYS A 60 1.40 -15.11 -0.26
CA LYS A 60 0.61 -16.27 0.19
C LYS A 60 0.49 -16.21 1.70
N HIS A 61 -0.74 -16.12 2.21
CA HIS A 61 -1.01 -16.01 3.65
C HIS A 61 -0.53 -14.72 4.32
N PHE A 62 -0.38 -13.63 3.57
CA PHE A 62 -0.02 -12.33 4.14
C PHE A 62 -0.78 -11.22 3.41
N GLY A 63 -1.65 -10.49 4.12
CA GLY A 63 -2.44 -9.41 3.55
C GLY A 63 -2.65 -8.26 4.52
N TRP A 64 -2.86 -7.04 4.03
CA TRP A 64 -3.07 -5.83 4.84
C TRP A 64 -4.43 -5.18 4.57
N CYS A 65 -5.02 -4.57 5.60
CA CYS A 65 -6.24 -3.79 5.45
C CYS A 65 -5.98 -2.43 4.81
N LEU A 66 -6.62 -2.18 3.66
CA LEU A 66 -6.54 -0.91 2.91
C LEU A 66 -7.93 -0.29 2.74
N LYS A 67 -7.97 1.02 2.47
CA LYS A 67 -9.23 1.75 2.21
C LYS A 67 -9.91 1.22 0.95
N GLN A 68 -11.23 1.05 0.97
CA GLN A 68 -12.04 0.68 -0.20
C GLN A 68 -12.16 1.84 -1.21
N SER A 69 -12.05 3.08 -0.76
CA SER A 69 -12.13 4.28 -1.59
C SER A 69 -10.89 5.17 -1.37
N PRO A 70 -9.71 4.76 -1.85
CA PRO A 70 -8.47 5.50 -1.66
C PRO A 70 -8.47 6.84 -2.42
N GLY A 71 -8.03 7.89 -1.73
CA GLY A 71 -7.82 9.23 -2.28
C GLY A 71 -6.44 9.40 -2.91
N GLU A 72 -6.09 10.62 -3.29
CA GLU A 72 -4.76 10.92 -3.84
C GLU A 72 -3.66 10.57 -2.82
N GLY A 73 -2.68 9.77 -3.25
CA GLY A 73 -1.57 9.30 -2.39
C GLY A 73 -1.89 8.07 -1.55
N ASP A 74 -3.16 7.68 -1.40
CA ASP A 74 -3.53 6.44 -0.71
C ASP A 74 -3.13 5.21 -1.55
N GLN A 75 -2.78 4.12 -0.87
CA GLN A 75 -2.50 2.84 -1.51
C GLN A 75 -3.78 2.25 -2.11
N CYS A 76 -3.72 1.89 -3.38
CA CYS A 76 -4.85 1.35 -4.15
C CYS A 76 -4.62 -0.08 -4.62
N GLY A 77 -3.40 -0.61 -4.44
CA GLY A 77 -3.04 -1.98 -4.78
C GLY A 77 -1.64 -2.36 -4.30
N GLY A 78 -1.28 -3.62 -4.52
CA GLY A 78 0.08 -4.13 -4.33
C GLY A 78 0.92 -3.96 -5.60
N LYS A 79 1.59 -5.04 -6.01
CA LYS A 79 2.32 -5.16 -7.28
C LYS A 79 1.42 -4.99 -8.52
N GLN A 80 0.11 -5.13 -8.37
CA GLN A 80 -0.86 -5.00 -9.44
C GLN A 80 -1.64 -3.68 -9.32
N THR A 81 -1.90 -3.08 -10.48
CA THR A 81 -2.59 -1.80 -10.66
C THR A 81 -4.09 -1.96 -10.97
N SER A 82 -4.52 -3.20 -11.17
CA SER A 82 -5.86 -3.66 -11.52
C SER A 82 -5.95 -5.16 -11.22
N GLY A 83 -7.12 -5.64 -10.79
CA GLY A 83 -7.32 -7.05 -10.43
C GLY A 83 -8.02 -7.19 -9.08
N PRO A 84 -8.17 -8.42 -8.57
CA PRO A 84 -8.87 -8.71 -7.30
C PRO A 84 -8.27 -7.95 -6.09
N TRP A 85 -7.00 -7.59 -6.19
CA TRP A 85 -6.19 -6.99 -5.13
C TRP A 85 -5.95 -5.49 -5.31
N ALA A 86 -6.65 -4.86 -6.26
CA ALA A 86 -6.57 -3.42 -6.50
C ALA A 86 -7.97 -2.80 -6.47
N VAL A 87 -8.11 -1.65 -5.81
CA VAL A 87 -9.35 -0.89 -5.73
C VAL A 87 -9.29 0.37 -6.59
N ALA A 88 -10.47 0.77 -7.07
CA ALA A 88 -10.62 2.02 -7.78
C ALA A 88 -10.41 3.21 -6.83
N CYS A 89 -9.71 4.23 -7.32
CA CYS A 89 -9.57 5.48 -6.61
C CYS A 89 -10.93 6.18 -6.47
N ASN A 90 -11.10 6.96 -5.41
CA ASN A 90 -12.35 7.67 -5.10
C ASN A 90 -12.72 8.80 -6.08
N SER A 91 -11.89 9.06 -7.09
CA SER A 91 -12.07 10.13 -8.06
C SER A 91 -11.74 9.67 -9.47
N PRO A 92 -12.53 10.05 -10.49
CA PRO A 92 -12.24 9.74 -11.88
C PRO A 92 -11.00 10.46 -12.41
N LYS A 93 -10.48 11.45 -11.68
CA LYS A 93 -9.21 12.14 -11.99
C LYS A 93 -7.99 11.37 -11.47
N LEU A 94 -8.21 10.35 -10.64
CA LEU A 94 -7.17 9.49 -10.09
C LEU A 94 -7.16 8.14 -10.83
N LYS A 95 -6.00 7.48 -10.81
CA LYS A 95 -5.77 6.15 -11.33
C LYS A 95 -4.82 5.43 -10.39
N CYS A 96 -5.09 4.15 -10.14
CA CYS A 96 -4.16 3.31 -9.41
C CYS A 96 -2.91 3.07 -10.26
N VAL A 97 -1.73 3.46 -9.76
CA VAL A 97 -0.45 3.33 -10.47
C VAL A 97 0.59 2.65 -9.60
N LEU A 98 1.46 1.86 -10.22
CA LEU A 98 2.55 1.16 -9.56
C LEU A 98 3.61 2.18 -9.14
N ILE A 99 3.88 2.29 -7.84
CA ILE A 99 4.90 3.20 -7.29
C ILE A 99 6.22 2.47 -7.11
N SER A 100 6.16 1.20 -6.69
CA SER A 100 7.30 0.30 -6.64
C SER A 100 6.89 -1.08 -7.14
N ASN A 101 7.85 -1.99 -7.28
CA ASN A 101 7.56 -3.40 -7.60
C ASN A 101 6.63 -4.11 -6.59
N GLN A 102 6.34 -3.52 -5.42
CA GLN A 102 5.53 -4.13 -4.37
C GLN A 102 4.22 -3.39 -4.03
N TYR A 103 4.03 -2.15 -4.45
CA TYR A 103 2.80 -1.40 -4.12
C TYR A 103 2.41 -0.34 -5.15
N SER A 104 1.11 -0.03 -5.17
CA SER A 104 0.46 0.93 -6.06
C SER A 104 -0.31 1.99 -5.28
N GLN A 105 -0.29 3.24 -5.73
CA GLN A 105 -1.03 4.35 -5.12
C GLN A 105 -1.93 5.07 -6.12
N CYS A 106 -2.97 5.70 -5.61
CA CYS A 106 -3.86 6.56 -6.39
C CYS A 106 -3.16 7.85 -6.75
N GLN A 107 -2.84 8.00 -8.03
CA GLN A 107 -2.19 9.19 -8.59
C GLN A 107 -3.10 9.85 -9.61
N LYS A 108 -2.92 11.15 -9.86
CA LYS A 108 -3.68 11.84 -10.90
C LYS A 108 -3.45 11.18 -12.27
N LYS A 109 -4.48 11.06 -13.11
CA LYS A 109 -4.37 10.47 -14.47
C LYS A 109 -3.33 11.17 -15.35
N THR A 110 -3.12 12.47 -15.13
CA THR A 110 -2.05 13.25 -15.77
C THR A 110 -0.66 12.69 -15.45
N ASN A 111 -0.50 11.94 -14.36
CA ASN A 111 0.75 11.40 -13.86
C ASN A 111 1.20 10.07 -14.51
N ARG A 112 0.43 9.54 -15.47
CA ARG A 112 0.59 8.17 -16.01
C ARG A 112 1.51 8.08 -17.24
N GLU A 113 1.53 9.10 -18.07
CA GLU A 113 2.45 9.18 -19.22
C GLU A 113 3.72 9.90 -18.75
N ARG A 114 4.84 9.76 -19.46
CA ARG A 114 6.04 10.57 -19.24
C ARG A 114 5.59 12.00 -18.93
N LEU A 115 5.80 12.35 -17.67
CA LEU A 115 4.90 13.31 -17.05
C LEU A 115 5.30 14.68 -17.56
N LYS A 116 4.43 15.35 -18.31
CA LYS A 116 4.69 16.70 -18.80
C LYS A 116 4.35 17.73 -17.75
N MET A 117 5.11 18.80 -17.67
CA MET A 117 4.76 19.94 -16.82
C MET A 117 3.38 20.49 -17.20
N SER A 118 2.59 20.88 -16.20
CA SER A 118 1.29 21.47 -16.47
C SER A 118 1.44 22.75 -17.30
N LYS A 119 0.52 23.02 -18.23
CA LYS A 119 0.55 24.27 -19.02
C LYS A 119 0.60 25.51 -18.12
N LYS A 120 -0.04 25.44 -16.94
CA LYS A 120 -0.05 26.49 -15.92
C LYS A 120 1.33 26.69 -15.30
N ASP A 121 2.03 25.62 -14.93
CA ASP A 121 3.40 25.69 -14.40
C ASP A 121 4.37 26.21 -15.46
N LYS A 122 4.26 25.75 -16.71
CA LYS A 122 5.06 26.28 -17.83
C LYS A 122 4.86 27.78 -18.04
N ARG A 123 3.60 28.24 -18.00
CA ARG A 123 3.28 29.66 -18.13
C ARG A 123 3.86 30.47 -16.95
N ARG A 124 3.71 29.96 -15.73
CA ARG A 124 4.27 30.58 -14.52
C ARG A 124 5.80 30.68 -14.56
N ALA A 125 6.47 29.64 -15.05
CA ALA A 125 7.92 29.67 -15.25
C ALA A 125 8.31 30.76 -16.26
N LYS A 126 7.59 30.86 -17.40
CA LYS A 126 7.79 31.95 -18.39
C LYS A 126 7.55 33.36 -17.81
N GLU A 127 6.58 33.49 -16.90
CA GLU A 127 6.23 34.74 -16.23
C GLU A 127 7.09 35.03 -14.99
N GLY A 128 8.09 34.20 -14.66
CA GLY A 128 8.93 34.36 -13.46
C GLY A 128 8.21 34.13 -12.12
N ARG A 129 7.02 33.52 -12.14
CA ARG A 129 6.17 33.24 -10.96
C ARG A 129 6.14 31.75 -10.61
N GLU A 130 7.25 31.06 -10.82
CA GLU A 130 7.38 29.63 -10.57
C GLU A 130 7.15 29.31 -9.08
N ARG A 131 6.36 28.25 -8.81
CA ARG A 131 6.20 27.72 -7.45
C ARG A 131 7.28 26.68 -7.20
N LYS A 132 8.13 26.93 -6.19
CA LYS A 132 9.14 25.98 -5.74
C LYS A 132 8.50 24.68 -5.24
N VAL A 133 9.13 23.56 -5.54
CA VAL A 133 8.63 22.21 -5.24
C VAL A 133 9.03 21.81 -3.80
N PRO A 134 8.09 21.34 -2.96
CA PRO A 134 8.39 20.94 -1.58
C PRO A 134 9.15 19.61 -1.53
N LEU A 135 9.59 19.21 -0.32
CA LEU A 135 10.25 17.93 -0.05
C LEU A 135 9.42 16.75 -0.60
N TYR A 136 10.11 15.79 -1.21
CA TYR A 136 9.56 14.64 -1.94
C TYR A 136 8.72 14.97 -3.17
N GLY A 137 8.47 16.26 -3.46
CA GLY A 137 7.76 16.68 -4.66
C GLY A 137 8.56 16.43 -5.93
N ARG A 138 7.87 16.22 -7.05
CA ARG A 138 8.50 15.97 -8.35
C ARG A 138 9.11 17.25 -8.93
N CYS A 139 10.39 17.19 -9.26
CA CYS A 139 11.16 18.28 -9.84
C CYS A 139 11.54 18.04 -11.31
N LYS A 140 11.48 16.80 -11.80
CA LYS A 140 11.79 16.46 -13.19
C LYS A 140 10.57 15.86 -13.90
N PHE A 141 10.41 16.27 -15.15
CA PHE A 141 9.32 15.94 -16.06
C PHE A 141 9.92 15.56 -17.42
N GLU A 142 9.10 14.99 -18.31
CA GLU A 142 9.53 14.68 -19.69
C GLU A 142 10.02 15.91 -20.45
N ASP A 143 9.34 17.03 -20.23
CA ASP A 143 9.48 18.24 -21.04
C ASP A 143 9.93 19.46 -20.23
N GLY A 144 10.56 19.22 -19.07
CA GLY A 144 11.14 20.27 -18.27
C GLY A 144 11.45 19.85 -16.84
N SER A 145 11.84 20.84 -16.04
CA SER A 145 12.07 20.69 -14.61
C SER A 145 11.49 21.86 -13.84
N LYS A 146 11.31 21.66 -12.54
CA LYS A 146 10.91 22.69 -11.60
C LYS A 146 11.97 22.86 -10.52
N SER A 147 12.12 24.09 -10.06
CA SER A 147 13.03 24.42 -8.97
C SER A 147 12.49 23.87 -7.64
N CYS A 148 13.34 23.19 -6.87
CA CYS A 148 12.99 22.78 -5.51
C CYS A 148 12.96 23.98 -4.54
N ALA A 149 12.27 23.83 -3.41
CA ALA A 149 12.27 24.79 -2.31
C ALA A 149 13.69 25.00 -1.75
N ASP A 150 13.87 26.08 -1.00
CA ASP A 150 15.16 26.38 -0.38
C ASP A 150 15.59 25.24 0.56
N GLY A 151 16.88 24.92 0.56
CA GLY A 151 17.42 23.76 1.27
C GLY A 151 17.21 22.41 0.58
N LEU A 152 16.56 22.36 -0.59
CA LEU A 152 16.33 21.13 -1.35
C LEU A 152 17.10 21.10 -2.68
N GLN A 153 17.35 19.90 -3.17
CA GLN A 153 17.97 19.59 -4.46
C GLN A 153 17.11 18.60 -5.24
N CYS A 154 17.09 18.74 -6.57
CA CYS A 154 16.39 17.81 -7.44
C CYS A 154 17.27 16.60 -7.71
N ILE A 155 16.83 15.42 -7.27
CA ILE A 155 17.50 14.15 -7.51
C ILE A 155 16.77 13.44 -8.65
N GLU A 156 17.44 13.28 -9.79
CA GLU A 156 16.89 12.67 -11.00
C GLU A 156 17.02 11.14 -10.93
N ASP A 157 15.88 10.45 -11.02
CA ASP A 157 15.80 8.98 -11.04
C ASP A 157 15.83 8.41 -12.48
N SER A 158 15.68 9.29 -13.48
CA SER A 158 15.60 8.98 -14.90
C SER A 158 15.69 10.26 -15.75
N GLU A 159 15.62 10.12 -17.08
CA GLU A 159 15.58 11.29 -17.98
C GLU A 159 14.31 12.14 -17.83
N TRP A 160 13.23 11.59 -17.26
CA TRP A 160 11.90 12.22 -17.21
C TRP A 160 11.27 12.24 -15.81
N SER A 161 12.01 11.85 -14.78
CA SER A 161 11.53 11.83 -13.40
C SER A 161 12.67 12.11 -12.41
N GLY A 162 12.25 12.55 -11.22
CA GLY A 162 13.13 13.06 -10.18
C GLY A 162 12.36 13.83 -9.12
N ASN A 163 12.86 13.79 -7.89
CA ASN A 163 12.20 14.30 -6.70
C ASN A 163 13.11 15.23 -5.90
N CYS A 164 12.50 16.19 -5.20
CA CYS A 164 13.23 17.09 -4.32
C CYS A 164 13.59 16.40 -3.01
N LEU A 165 14.88 16.30 -2.72
CA LEU A 165 15.42 15.80 -1.45
C LEU A 165 16.24 16.89 -0.76
N LYS A 166 16.56 16.70 0.53
CA LYS A 166 17.33 17.67 1.31
C LYS A 166 18.76 17.83 0.75
N LYS A 167 19.28 19.06 0.77
CA LYS A 167 20.71 19.35 0.58
C LYS A 167 21.51 19.08 1.84
N GLU A 168 20.90 19.29 2.99
CA GLU A 168 21.45 19.01 4.31
C GLU A 168 20.48 18.10 5.06
N ALA A 169 20.94 16.89 5.38
CA ALA A 169 20.19 15.84 6.07
C ALA A 169 20.49 15.86 7.57
N GLU A 170 19.45 15.69 8.38
CA GLU A 170 19.56 15.58 9.83
C GLU A 170 20.17 14.25 10.25
N LEU A 171 20.48 14.12 11.55
CA LEU A 171 20.98 12.88 12.09
C LEU A 171 19.99 11.74 11.79
N TYR A 172 20.52 10.62 11.31
CA TYR A 172 19.75 9.46 10.87
C TYR A 172 18.87 9.64 9.63
N GLU A 173 18.93 10.77 8.94
CA GLU A 173 18.25 10.92 7.64
C GLU A 173 19.10 10.41 6.48
N GLN A 174 18.43 10.10 5.36
CA GLN A 174 19.10 9.67 4.15
C GLN A 174 19.92 10.83 3.56
N CYS A 175 21.19 10.57 3.31
CA CYS A 175 22.15 11.52 2.78
C CYS A 175 22.79 11.06 1.47
N GLY A 176 22.38 9.92 0.92
CA GLY A 176 22.83 9.47 -0.38
C GLY A 176 22.28 8.10 -0.77
N GLY A 177 22.59 7.71 -2.00
CA GLY A 177 22.14 6.47 -2.64
C GLY A 177 22.41 6.50 -4.14
N LYS A 178 22.29 5.36 -4.82
CA LYS A 178 22.43 5.23 -6.27
C LYS A 178 21.22 5.79 -7.03
N GLU A 179 21.49 6.52 -8.11
CA GLU A 179 20.49 7.14 -8.99
C GLU A 179 20.94 7.14 -10.46
N TRP A 180 20.08 7.60 -11.37
CA TRP A 180 20.29 7.58 -12.83
C TRP A 180 21.59 8.23 -13.29
N ARG A 181 22.00 9.33 -12.64
CA ARG A 181 23.23 10.07 -12.98
C ARG A 181 24.39 9.77 -12.02
N GLY A 182 24.34 8.62 -11.37
CA GLY A 182 25.30 8.23 -10.35
C GLY A 182 24.81 8.56 -8.94
N PRO A 183 25.61 8.23 -7.91
CA PRO A 183 25.18 8.41 -6.53
C PRO A 183 24.88 9.87 -6.20
N TRP A 184 23.69 10.13 -5.66
CA TRP A 184 23.38 11.45 -5.11
C TRP A 184 23.90 11.57 -3.68
N LYS A 185 24.11 12.80 -3.23
CA LYS A 185 24.61 13.09 -1.89
C LYS A 185 24.01 14.37 -1.31
N ALA A 186 23.64 14.33 -0.04
CA ALA A 186 23.39 15.48 0.81
C ALA A 186 24.54 15.64 1.81
N SER A 187 24.80 16.88 2.22
CA SER A 187 25.59 17.15 3.41
C SER A 187 24.84 16.63 4.65
N CYS A 188 25.58 16.24 5.68
CA CYS A 188 24.99 15.99 7.00
C CYS A 188 25.11 17.23 7.86
N VAL A 189 24.19 17.38 8.82
CA VAL A 189 24.31 18.38 9.89
C VAL A 189 25.68 18.32 10.56
N LYS A 190 26.15 19.46 11.09
CA LYS A 190 27.48 19.59 11.71
C LYS A 190 27.74 18.49 12.74
N GLY A 191 28.89 17.83 12.62
CA GLY A 191 29.29 16.75 13.51
C GLY A 191 28.78 15.36 13.09
N ALA A 192 28.00 15.26 12.02
CA ALA A 192 27.60 13.99 11.42
C ALA A 192 28.30 13.74 10.09
N HIS A 193 28.42 12.47 9.69
CA HIS A 193 28.98 12.04 8.42
C HIS A 193 28.03 11.10 7.70
N CYS A 194 28.01 11.19 6.36
CA CYS A 194 27.16 10.35 5.54
C CYS A 194 27.77 8.96 5.42
N LYS A 195 27.22 7.98 6.15
CA LYS A 195 27.69 6.58 6.14
C LYS A 195 26.85 5.76 5.17
N MET A 196 27.53 5.13 4.21
CA MET A 196 26.88 4.17 3.30
C MET A 196 26.43 2.95 4.09
N THR A 197 25.16 2.60 3.95
CA THR A 197 24.60 1.34 4.50
C THR A 197 24.59 0.28 3.40
N ASP A 198 24.13 0.66 2.21
CA ASP A 198 24.18 -0.14 0.99
C ASP A 198 24.26 0.78 -0.24
N GLU A 199 24.20 0.21 -1.44
CA GLU A 199 24.31 0.98 -2.70
C GLU A 199 23.15 1.98 -2.90
N TRP A 200 21.97 1.74 -2.33
CA TRP A 200 20.77 2.57 -2.48
C TRP A 200 20.56 3.52 -1.31
N TYR A 201 21.21 3.27 -0.17
CA TYR A 201 20.94 3.96 1.07
C TYR A 201 22.22 4.32 1.82
N SER A 202 22.41 5.63 2.01
CA SER A 202 23.39 6.21 2.93
C SER A 202 22.68 7.10 3.94
N ARG A 203 23.13 7.11 5.18
CA ARG A 203 22.49 7.84 6.29
C ARG A 203 23.48 8.66 7.09
N CYS A 204 23.06 9.83 7.57
CA CYS A 204 23.88 10.64 8.47
C CYS A 204 24.03 9.95 9.82
N MET A 205 25.27 9.65 10.20
CA MET A 205 25.64 9.05 11.47
C MET A 205 26.47 10.04 12.29
N PRO A 206 26.44 9.97 13.64
CA PRO A 206 27.32 10.79 14.47
C PRO A 206 28.78 10.55 14.07
N GLY A 207 29.56 11.61 13.92
CA GLY A 207 31.01 11.52 13.87
C GLY A 207 31.52 10.85 15.14
N GLU A 208 32.50 9.96 15.01
CA GLU A 208 33.27 9.54 16.18
C GLU A 208 34.02 10.78 16.69
N ALA A 209 33.88 11.05 17.99
CA ALA A 209 34.46 12.21 18.66
C ALA A 209 35.98 12.06 18.83
#